data_AF-A0AAV7IKA7-F1
#
_entry.id   AF-A0AAV7IKA7-F1
#
_cell.length_a   1.000
_cell.length_b   1.000
_cell.length_c   1.000
_cell.angle_alpha   90.00
_cell.angle_beta   90.00
_cell.angle_gamma   90.00
#
_symmetry.space_group_name_H-M   'P 1'
#
loop_
_entity.id
_entity.type
_entity.pdbx_description
1 polymer ?
#
loop_
_entity_poly.entity_id
_entity_poly.type
_entity_poly.pdbx_seq_one_letter_code
_entity_poly.pdbx_strand_id
1 'polypeptide(L)'
;MRTIDSKTFEKYENEMGTAVEEIAKETSEANGLTNVRGELMLNVVLVAHKCKFDAPILINSVKKITMTDDFEYVVVDFPDTLPLIKSVTNRKKKGECTLTGLASWLQISTESAHNAVNDALMLVKIIQNLKIKTKQLIDRSITWTDKIASVCNAEKSATQLKTLDKLGTCISSDIKKNC
;
A
#
# COMPACT_ATOMS: atom_id res chain seq x y z
N MET A 1 -18.71 -3.69 -10.27
CA MET A 1 -17.95 -4.07 -9.06
C MET A 1 -18.00 -5.59 -9.00
N ARG A 2 -16.88 -6.29 -9.26
CA ARG A 2 -16.84 -7.76 -9.19
C ARG A 2 -16.50 -8.14 -7.75
N THR A 3 -17.45 -8.74 -7.06
CA THR A 3 -17.27 -9.31 -5.73
C THR A 3 -16.49 -10.61 -5.84
N ILE A 4 -15.44 -10.77 -5.06
CA ILE A 4 -14.72 -12.03 -4.89
C ILE A 4 -15.67 -12.98 -4.13
N ASP A 5 -15.82 -14.21 -4.60
CA ASP A 5 -16.67 -15.18 -3.88
C ASP A 5 -15.98 -15.65 -2.59
N SER A 6 -16.79 -16.03 -1.60
CA SER A 6 -16.32 -16.38 -0.26
C SER A 6 -15.26 -17.49 -0.24
N LYS A 7 -15.35 -18.46 -1.17
CA LYS A 7 -14.39 -19.59 -1.22
C LYS A 7 -13.04 -19.14 -1.77
N THR A 8 -13.06 -18.22 -2.74
CA THR A 8 -11.84 -17.60 -3.25
C THR A 8 -11.18 -16.75 -2.17
N PHE A 9 -11.94 -16.04 -1.35
CA PHE A 9 -11.41 -15.27 -0.22
C PHE A 9 -10.80 -16.17 0.88
N GLU A 10 -11.50 -17.23 1.32
CA GLU A 10 -10.96 -18.20 2.28
C GLU A 10 -9.68 -18.89 1.78
N LYS A 11 -9.63 -19.22 0.49
CA LYS A 11 -8.43 -19.77 -0.12
C LYS A 11 -7.27 -18.79 -0.05
N TYR A 12 -7.52 -17.50 -0.30
CA TYR A 12 -6.51 -16.46 -0.16
C TYR A 12 -6.05 -16.27 1.28
N GLU A 13 -6.97 -16.25 2.25
CA GLU A 13 -6.60 -16.15 3.68
C GLU A 13 -5.73 -17.33 4.11
N ASN A 14 -6.04 -18.55 3.68
CA ASN A 14 -5.24 -19.73 4.00
C ASN A 14 -3.85 -19.69 3.33
N GLU A 15 -3.77 -19.40 2.03
CA GLU A 15 -2.48 -19.34 1.31
C GLU A 15 -1.59 -18.22 1.85
N MET A 16 -2.17 -17.04 2.13
CA MET A 16 -1.44 -15.91 2.68
C MET A 16 -1.06 -16.15 4.16
N GLY A 17 -1.96 -16.73 4.95
CA GLY A 17 -1.70 -17.08 6.36
C GLY A 17 -0.54 -18.06 6.49
N THR A 18 -0.53 -19.11 5.66
CA THR A 18 0.55 -20.11 5.64
C THR A 18 1.90 -19.48 5.24
N ALA A 19 1.90 -18.65 4.19
CA ALA A 19 3.11 -17.97 3.74
C ALA A 19 3.63 -16.94 4.76
N VAL A 20 2.73 -16.23 5.45
CA VAL A 20 3.08 -15.28 6.51
C VAL A 20 3.64 -16.01 7.72
N GLU A 21 3.08 -17.15 8.13
CA GLU A 21 3.63 -17.98 9.21
C GLU A 21 5.03 -18.52 8.89
N GLU A 22 5.26 -18.96 7.66
CA GLU A 22 6.55 -19.51 7.24
C GLU A 22 7.63 -18.41 7.23
N ILE A 23 7.31 -17.23 6.68
CA ILE A 23 8.19 -16.04 6.68
C ILE A 23 8.42 -15.53 8.11
N ALA A 24 7.37 -15.51 8.95
CA ALA A 24 7.46 -15.11 10.34
C ALA A 24 8.39 -16.01 11.14
N LYS A 25 8.29 -17.33 10.92
CA LYS A 25 9.13 -18.32 11.58
C LYS A 25 10.60 -18.15 11.20
N GLU A 26 10.92 -18.04 9.91
CA GLU A 26 12.28 -17.74 9.44
C GLU A 26 12.83 -16.42 9.99
N THR A 27 11.99 -15.39 10.10
CA THR A 27 12.41 -14.06 10.59
C THR A 27 12.59 -14.04 12.12
N SER A 28 11.82 -14.86 12.84
CA SER A 28 11.89 -15.01 14.30
C SER A 28 13.17 -15.68 14.77
N GLU A 29 13.57 -16.75 14.07
CA GLU A 29 14.77 -17.53 14.36
C GLU A 29 16.04 -16.72 14.08
N ALA A 30 15.97 -15.77 13.15
CA ALA A 30 17.09 -14.90 12.79
C ALA A 30 17.30 -13.70 13.73
N ASN A 31 16.25 -13.19 14.41
CA ASN A 31 16.31 -11.86 15.04
C ASN A 31 15.90 -11.78 16.52
N GLY A 32 15.39 -12.85 17.15
CA GLY A 32 15.14 -12.87 18.61
C GLY A 32 14.16 -11.80 19.12
N LEU A 33 13.10 -11.51 18.35
CA LEU A 33 12.12 -10.46 18.65
C LEU A 33 10.85 -11.05 19.29
N THR A 34 10.85 -11.22 20.62
CA THR A 34 9.66 -11.56 21.42
C THR A 34 9.29 -10.41 22.36
N ASN A 35 7.99 -10.11 22.52
CA ASN A 35 7.52 -9.14 23.51
C ASN A 35 7.51 -9.71 24.94
N VAL A 36 7.08 -8.88 25.91
CA VAL A 36 6.90 -9.22 27.35
C VAL A 36 5.91 -10.36 27.64
N ARG A 37 5.15 -10.84 26.65
CA ARG A 37 4.26 -12.01 26.73
C ARG A 37 4.82 -13.25 26.03
N GLY A 38 6.02 -13.19 25.45
CA GLY A 38 6.60 -14.28 24.68
C GLY A 38 6.00 -14.45 23.28
N GLU A 39 5.20 -13.49 22.82
CA GLU A 39 4.64 -13.48 21.46
C GLU A 39 5.61 -12.81 20.50
N LEU A 40 5.69 -13.36 19.29
CA LEU A 40 6.51 -12.89 18.20
C LEU A 40 6.08 -11.48 17.79
N MET A 41 6.93 -10.47 18.04
CA MET A 41 6.73 -9.13 17.48
C MET A 41 7.24 -9.12 16.06
N LEU A 42 6.34 -9.45 15.14
CA LEU A 42 6.59 -9.27 13.72
C LEU A 42 6.34 -7.81 13.40
N ASN A 43 7.41 -7.01 13.42
CA ASN A 43 7.39 -5.70 12.79
C ASN A 43 7.35 -5.92 11.28
N VAL A 44 6.15 -5.79 10.69
CA VAL A 44 5.91 -6.01 9.27
C VAL A 44 6.09 -4.70 8.51
N VAL A 45 6.76 -4.78 7.36
CA VAL A 45 6.91 -3.67 6.41
C VAL A 45 6.09 -4.00 5.15
N LEU A 46 5.07 -3.19 4.86
CA LEU A 46 4.19 -3.40 3.72
C LEU A 46 4.67 -2.61 2.50
N VAL A 47 5.30 -3.34 1.57
CA VAL A 47 5.89 -2.76 0.36
C VAL A 47 4.86 -2.72 -0.77
N ALA A 48 4.67 -1.54 -1.38
CA ALA A 48 3.76 -1.38 -2.52
C ALA A 48 4.40 -0.59 -3.67
N HIS A 49 3.95 -0.86 -4.90
CA HIS A 49 4.35 -0.08 -6.07
C HIS A 49 3.33 1.01 -6.35
N LYS A 50 3.68 2.28 -6.06
CA LYS A 50 2.75 3.42 -6.04
C LYS A 50 1.78 3.35 -4.85
N CYS A 51 2.34 3.21 -3.66
CA CYS A 51 1.65 3.14 -2.36
C CYS A 51 0.59 4.25 -2.14
N LYS A 52 0.70 5.40 -2.82
CA LYS A 52 -0.35 6.43 -2.82
C LYS A 52 -1.74 5.92 -3.23
N PHE A 53 -1.82 4.82 -3.97
CA PHE A 53 -3.08 4.18 -4.34
C PHE A 53 -3.54 3.14 -3.30
N ASP A 54 -2.65 2.21 -2.91
CA ASP A 54 -3.01 1.07 -2.06
C ASP A 54 -3.22 1.45 -0.59
N ALA A 55 -2.35 2.32 -0.04
CA ALA A 55 -2.38 2.62 1.39
C ALA A 55 -3.69 3.27 1.87
N PRO A 56 -4.30 4.25 1.19
CA PRO A 56 -5.60 4.78 1.60
C PRO A 56 -6.70 3.71 1.63
N ILE A 57 -6.70 2.78 0.67
CA ILE A 57 -7.70 1.69 0.60
C ILE A 57 -7.52 0.74 1.80
N LEU A 58 -6.28 0.39 2.12
CA LEU A 58 -5.96 -0.47 3.24
C LEU A 58 -6.28 0.19 4.58
N ILE A 59 -5.80 1.43 4.81
CA ILE A 59 -6.10 2.21 6.03
C ILE A 59 -7.60 2.32 6.24
N ASN A 60 -8.37 2.63 5.20
CA ASN A 60 -9.81 2.77 5.34
C ASN A 60 -10.52 1.43 5.56
N SER A 61 -9.96 0.32 5.08
CA SER A 61 -10.47 -1.03 5.38
C SER A 61 -10.19 -1.40 6.84
N VAL A 62 -8.99 -1.14 7.34
CA VAL A 62 -8.61 -1.37 8.75
C VAL A 62 -9.43 -0.52 9.71
N LYS A 63 -9.65 0.77 9.39
CA LYS A 63 -10.49 1.67 10.19
C LYS A 63 -11.92 1.17 10.33
N LYS A 64 -12.49 0.55 9.27
CA LYS A 64 -13.88 0.04 9.29
C LYS A 64 -14.09 -1.12 10.26
N ILE A 65 -13.04 -1.89 10.53
CA ILE A 65 -13.09 -3.05 11.43
C ILE A 65 -12.56 -2.75 12.83
N THR A 66 -12.32 -1.47 13.16
CA THR A 66 -11.83 -0.99 14.47
C THR A 66 -10.48 -1.57 14.93
N MET A 67 -9.71 -2.19 14.04
CA MET A 67 -8.40 -2.80 14.36
C MET A 67 -7.22 -1.85 14.11
N THR A 68 -7.41 -0.54 14.24
CA THR A 68 -6.34 0.43 13.86
C THR A 68 -5.13 0.33 14.79
N ASP A 69 -5.38 0.15 16.08
CA ASP A 69 -4.33 0.06 17.11
C ASP A 69 -3.55 -1.26 16.99
N ASP A 70 -4.27 -2.38 16.80
CA ASP A 70 -3.66 -3.70 16.58
C ASP A 70 -2.82 -3.71 15.29
N PHE A 71 -3.32 -3.06 14.23
CA PHE A 71 -2.62 -3.00 12.95
C PHE A 71 -1.37 -2.11 13.02
N GLU A 72 -1.43 -0.99 13.74
CA GLU A 72 -0.27 -0.13 13.99
C GLU A 72 0.82 -0.85 14.81
N TYR A 73 0.42 -1.73 15.73
CA TYR A 73 1.36 -2.51 16.52
C TYR A 73 2.16 -3.53 15.67
N VAL A 74 1.56 -4.05 14.60
CA VAL A 74 2.18 -5.05 13.72
C VAL A 74 2.88 -4.40 12.53
N VAL A 75 2.26 -3.41 11.89
CA VAL A 75 2.79 -2.82 10.65
C VAL A 75 3.47 -1.49 10.94
N VAL A 76 4.80 -1.51 10.83
CA VAL A 76 5.64 -0.35 11.20
C VAL A 76 5.87 0.61 10.04
N ASP A 77 5.91 0.13 8.80
CA ASP A 77 6.34 0.92 7.66
C ASP A 77 5.65 0.56 6.33
N PHE A 78 5.51 1.55 5.45
CA PHE A 78 4.89 1.44 4.13
C PHE A 78 5.74 2.08 3.01
N PRO A 79 6.82 1.43 2.58
CA PRO A 79 7.67 1.95 1.52
C PRO A 79 7.00 1.91 0.15
N ASP A 80 7.11 3.02 -0.58
CA ASP A 80 6.72 3.11 -2.00
C ASP A 80 7.94 2.79 -2.88
N THR A 81 7.84 1.72 -3.67
CA THR A 81 8.94 1.31 -4.55
C THR A 81 9.10 2.23 -5.76
N LEU A 82 8.08 2.99 -6.16
CA LEU A 82 8.10 3.76 -7.41
C LEU A 82 9.19 4.86 -7.43
N PRO A 83 9.32 5.72 -6.39
CA PRO A 83 10.40 6.71 -6.35
C PRO A 83 11.79 6.08 -6.34
N LEU A 84 11.97 4.96 -5.63
CA LEU A 84 13.23 4.25 -5.55
C LEU A 84 13.61 3.65 -6.90
N ILE A 85 12.68 2.94 -7.55
CA ILE A 85 12.90 2.34 -8.88
C ILE A 85 13.24 3.40 -9.91
N LYS A 86 12.58 4.56 -9.89
CA LYS A 86 12.93 5.69 -10.77
C LYS A 86 14.35 6.19 -10.54
N SER A 87 14.80 6.23 -9.29
CA SER A 87 16.15 6.70 -8.95
C SER A 87 17.25 5.72 -9.41
N VAL A 88 17.01 4.41 -9.35
CA VAL A 88 18.01 3.40 -9.73
C VAL A 88 18.01 3.10 -11.24
N THR A 89 16.87 3.25 -11.92
CA THR A 89 16.75 2.92 -13.36
C THR A 89 16.85 4.14 -14.27
N ASN A 90 16.71 5.36 -13.73
CA ASN A 90 16.56 6.60 -14.51
C ASN A 90 15.41 6.61 -15.53
N ARG A 91 14.48 5.64 -15.46
CA ARG A 91 13.30 5.55 -16.33
C ARG A 91 12.28 6.61 -15.92
N LYS A 92 11.76 7.36 -16.89
CA LYS A 92 10.89 8.53 -16.63
C LYS A 92 9.73 8.66 -17.61
N LYS A 93 9.71 7.90 -18.71
CA LYS A 93 8.62 8.03 -19.69
C LYS A 93 7.34 7.39 -19.16
N LYS A 94 6.21 7.83 -19.71
CA LYS A 94 4.89 7.29 -19.39
C LYS A 94 4.88 5.77 -19.64
N GLY A 95 4.45 4.99 -18.66
CA GLY A 95 4.38 3.53 -18.75
C GLY A 95 5.67 2.79 -18.41
N GLU A 96 6.85 3.43 -18.42
CA GLU A 96 8.13 2.72 -18.20
C GLU A 96 8.33 2.26 -16.75
N CYS A 97 7.71 2.94 -15.80
CA CYS A 97 7.75 2.62 -14.38
C CYS A 97 6.37 2.19 -13.87
N THR A 98 5.50 1.66 -14.73
CA THR A 98 4.39 0.85 -14.23
C THR A 98 4.93 -0.54 -13.89
N LEU A 99 4.20 -1.28 -13.05
CA LEU A 99 4.59 -2.64 -12.69
C LEU A 99 4.79 -3.52 -13.94
N THR A 100 3.83 -3.47 -14.87
CA THR A 100 3.90 -4.18 -16.16
C THR A 100 5.03 -3.68 -17.05
N GLY A 101 5.26 -2.37 -17.12
CA GLY A 101 6.34 -1.80 -17.95
C GLY A 101 7.73 -2.19 -17.44
N LEU A 102 7.91 -2.27 -16.13
CA LEU A 102 9.13 -2.76 -15.49
C LEU A 102 9.31 -4.27 -15.72
N ALA A 103 8.25 -5.05 -15.55
CA ALA A 103 8.28 -6.49 -15.79
C ALA A 103 8.64 -6.82 -17.24
N SER A 104 7.99 -6.19 -18.22
CA SER A 104 8.31 -6.39 -19.63
C SER A 104 9.76 -6.02 -19.96
N TRP A 105 10.28 -4.91 -19.40
CA TRP A 105 11.67 -4.51 -19.60
C TRP A 105 12.67 -5.50 -19.01
N LEU A 106 12.33 -6.12 -17.88
CA LEU A 106 13.14 -7.14 -17.21
C LEU A 106 12.85 -8.56 -17.72
N GLN A 107 12.07 -8.72 -18.80
CA GLN A 107 11.67 -10.02 -19.36
C GLN A 107 10.94 -10.93 -18.35
N ILE A 108 10.22 -10.33 -17.40
CA ILE A 108 9.33 -11.02 -16.46
C ILE A 108 7.96 -11.14 -17.11
N SER A 109 7.34 -12.32 -17.02
CA SER A 109 5.98 -12.54 -17.54
C SER A 109 4.99 -11.57 -16.89
N THR A 110 4.16 -10.96 -17.75
CA THR A 110 3.03 -10.11 -17.35
C THR A 110 1.69 -10.82 -17.55
N GLU A 111 1.71 -12.13 -17.83
CA GLU A 111 0.48 -12.92 -17.85
C GLU A 111 -0.18 -12.85 -16.48
N SER A 112 -1.49 -12.60 -16.48
CA SER A 112 -2.29 -12.41 -15.26
C SER A 112 -2.00 -11.12 -14.45
N ALA A 113 -1.43 -10.09 -15.07
CA ALA A 113 -1.49 -8.73 -14.51
C ALA A 113 -2.95 -8.36 -14.16
N HIS A 114 -3.15 -7.53 -13.11
CA HIS A 114 -4.44 -7.23 -12.50
C HIS A 114 -4.98 -8.29 -11.53
N ASN A 115 -4.21 -9.34 -11.25
CA ASN A 115 -4.41 -10.19 -10.09
C ASN A 115 -3.45 -9.75 -8.97
N ALA A 116 -3.97 -9.44 -7.79
CA ALA A 116 -3.18 -8.86 -6.70
C ALA A 116 -1.98 -9.72 -6.26
N VAL A 117 -2.15 -11.05 -6.23
CA VAL A 117 -1.07 -11.99 -5.86
C VAL A 117 0.01 -11.99 -6.94
N ASN A 118 -0.39 -12.06 -8.20
CA ASN A 118 0.56 -12.02 -9.32
C ASN A 118 1.28 -10.67 -9.40
N ASP A 119 0.58 -9.57 -9.12
CA ASP A 119 1.17 -8.23 -9.07
C ASP A 119 2.20 -8.13 -7.92
N ALA A 120 1.92 -8.72 -6.75
CA ALA A 120 2.88 -8.79 -5.65
C ALA A 120 4.10 -9.65 -6.00
N LEU A 121 3.90 -10.84 -6.59
CA LEU A 121 5.01 -11.70 -7.05
C LEU A 121 5.84 -11.04 -8.15
N MET A 122 5.20 -10.30 -9.06
CA MET A 122 5.87 -9.50 -10.08
C MET A 122 6.73 -8.41 -9.45
N LEU A 123 6.23 -7.73 -8.42
CA LEU A 123 6.99 -6.73 -7.68
C LEU A 123 8.22 -7.33 -7.00
N VAL A 124 8.10 -8.51 -6.38
CA VAL A 124 9.24 -9.23 -5.79
C VAL A 124 10.32 -9.51 -6.84
N LYS A 125 9.94 -10.06 -8.00
CA LYS A 125 10.88 -10.35 -9.10
C LYS A 125 11.56 -9.08 -9.62
N ILE A 126 10.83 -7.96 -9.71
CA ILE A 126 11.39 -6.66 -10.12
C ILE A 126 12.44 -6.19 -9.11
N ILE A 127 12.12 -6.20 -7.81
CA ILE A 127 13.04 -5.78 -6.73
C ILE A 127 14.32 -6.61 -6.76
N GLN A 128 14.20 -7.93 -6.91
CA GLN A 128 15.33 -8.86 -7.00
C GLN A 128 16.21 -8.59 -8.23
N ASN A 129 15.61 -8.42 -9.41
CA ASN A 129 16.34 -8.12 -10.65
C ASN A 129 17.08 -6.78 -10.58
N LEU A 130 16.47 -5.78 -9.94
CA LEU A 130 17.08 -4.47 -9.72
C LEU A 130 18.11 -4.47 -8.59
N LYS A 131 18.29 -5.60 -7.89
CA LYS A 131 19.19 -5.74 -6.74
C LYS A 131 18.95 -4.69 -5.65
N ILE A 132 17.69 -4.27 -5.48
CA ILE A 132 17.29 -3.32 -4.45
C ILE A 132 17.35 -4.02 -3.10
N LYS A 133 18.12 -3.46 -2.17
CA LYS A 133 18.25 -3.99 -0.81
C LYS A 133 17.12 -3.51 0.09
N THR A 134 16.74 -4.31 1.08
CA THR A 134 15.73 -3.96 2.10
C THR A 134 16.01 -2.61 2.76
N LYS A 135 17.27 -2.31 3.09
CA LYS A 135 17.66 -1.01 3.66
C LYS A 135 17.26 0.18 2.78
N GLN A 136 17.38 0.05 1.46
CA GLN A 136 17.02 1.13 0.52
C GLN A 136 15.50 1.36 0.46
N LEU A 137 14.70 0.32 0.73
CA LEU A 137 13.25 0.43 0.85
C LEU A 137 12.88 1.15 2.14
N ILE A 138 13.48 0.74 3.27
CA ILE A 138 13.23 1.31 4.60
C ILE A 138 13.66 2.78 4.65
N ASP A 139 14.84 3.13 4.12
CA ASP A 139 15.34 4.52 4.08
C ASP A 139 14.43 5.47 3.28
N ARG A 140 13.52 4.93 2.47
CA ARG A 140 12.54 5.66 1.64
C ARG A 140 11.10 5.44 2.13
N SER A 141 10.94 4.83 3.29
CA SER A 141 9.65 4.55 3.89
C SER A 141 8.99 5.81 4.43
N ILE A 142 7.66 5.76 4.47
CA ILE A 142 6.84 6.66 5.28
C ILE A 142 6.24 5.77 6.36
N THR A 143 6.30 6.23 7.61
CA THR A 143 5.75 5.48 8.74
C THR A 143 4.24 5.29 8.58
N TRP A 144 3.69 4.23 9.15
CA TRP A 144 2.24 4.01 9.19
C TRP A 144 1.49 5.23 9.75
N THR A 145 2.01 5.82 10.84
CA THR A 145 1.46 6.99 11.52
C THR A 145 1.42 8.22 10.61
N ASP A 146 2.52 8.54 9.94
CA ASP A 146 2.57 9.63 8.96
C ASP A 146 1.57 9.41 7.82
N LYS A 147 1.41 8.14 7.41
CA LYS A 147 0.48 7.77 6.34
C LYS A 147 -0.97 7.93 6.75
N ILE A 148 -1.34 7.48 7.96
CA ILE A 148 -2.67 7.70 8.54
C ILE A 148 -2.96 9.19 8.64
N ALA A 149 -2.02 9.98 9.16
CA ALA A 149 -2.18 11.43 9.25
C ALA A 149 -2.44 12.06 7.88
N SER A 150 -1.70 11.64 6.85
CA SER A 150 -1.90 12.10 5.47
C SER A 150 -3.29 11.74 4.92
N VAL A 151 -3.79 10.53 5.17
CA VAL A 151 -5.13 10.10 4.73
C VAL A 151 -6.22 10.89 5.45
N CYS A 152 -6.13 11.01 6.77
CA CYS A 152 -7.06 11.80 7.58
C CYS A 152 -7.11 13.27 7.13
N ASN A 153 -5.97 13.87 6.82
CA ASN A 153 -5.90 15.25 6.34
C ASN A 153 -6.50 15.40 4.93
N ALA A 154 -6.32 14.41 4.04
CA ALA A 154 -6.96 14.41 2.73
C ALA A 154 -8.49 14.32 2.83
N GLU A 155 -9.02 13.50 3.75
CA GLU A 155 -10.46 13.39 4.01
C GLU A 155 -11.06 14.69 4.55
N LYS A 156 -10.37 15.34 5.51
CA LYS A 156 -10.76 16.66 6.03
C LYS A 156 -10.79 17.72 4.91
N SER A 157 -9.74 17.75 4.08
CA SER A 157 -9.62 18.70 2.97
C SER A 157 -10.72 18.49 1.91
N ALA A 158 -11.02 17.24 1.56
CA ALA A 158 -12.11 16.91 0.63
C ALA A 158 -13.48 17.34 1.17
N THR A 159 -13.68 17.23 2.48
CA THR A 159 -14.91 17.67 3.15
C THR A 159 -15.03 19.19 3.13
N GLN A 160 -13.94 19.91 3.42
CA GLN A 160 -13.89 21.37 3.34
C GLN A 160 -14.15 21.88 1.92
N LEU A 161 -13.56 21.25 0.90
CA LEU A 161 -13.82 21.57 -0.51
C LEU A 161 -15.29 21.43 -0.87
N LYS A 162 -15.97 20.35 -0.44
CA LYS A 162 -17.41 20.17 -0.66
C LYS A 162 -18.25 21.25 0.04
N THR A 163 -17.83 21.69 1.22
CA THR A 163 -18.51 22.77 1.95
C THR A 163 -18.32 24.12 1.24
N LEU A 164 -17.12 24.40 0.74
CA LEU A 164 -16.84 25.63 -0.02
C LEU A 164 -17.58 25.65 -1.37
N ASP A 165 -17.69 24.50 -2.05
CA ASP A 165 -18.44 24.36 -3.29
C ASP A 165 -19.94 24.68 -3.08
N LYS A 166 -20.51 24.17 -1.98
CA LYS A 166 -21.88 24.51 -1.56
C LYS A 166 -22.06 26.01 -1.33
N LEU A 167 -21.09 26.67 -0.67
CA LEU A 167 -21.11 28.12 -0.48
C LEU A 167 -21.06 28.88 -1.81
N GLY A 168 -20.20 28.45 -2.75
CA GLY A 168 -20.12 29.02 -4.08
C GLY A 168 -21.44 28.92 -4.86
N THR A 169 -22.14 27.78 -4.74
CA THR A 169 -23.46 27.62 -5.37
C THR A 169 -24.54 28.51 -4.75
N CYS A 170 -24.52 28.75 -3.42
CA CYS A 170 -25.45 29.67 -2.77
C CYS A 170 -25.24 31.11 -3.25
N ILE A 171 -23.99 31.59 -3.27
CA ILE A 171 -23.65 32.96 -3.67
C ILE A 171 -23.98 33.20 -5.16
N SER A 172 -23.74 32.21 -6.03
CA SER A 172 -24.07 32.29 -7.46
C SER A 172 -25.58 32.35 -7.75
N SER A 173 -26.38 31.68 -6.91
CA SER A 173 -27.85 31.62 -7.06
C SER A 173 -28.53 32.93 -6.65
N ASP A 174 -28.01 33.60 -5.64
CA ASP A 174 -28.56 34.88 -5.15
C ASP A 174 -28.19 36.07 -6.05
N ILE A 175 -27.03 36.02 -6.72
CA ILE A 175 -26.63 37.04 -7.70
C ILE A 175 -27.50 36.99 -8.96
N LYS A 176 -27.94 35.79 -9.39
CA LYS A 176 -28.80 35.63 -10.58
C LYS A 176 -30.27 36.02 -10.38
N LYS A 177 -30.73 36.20 -9.13
CA LYS A 177 -32.12 36.63 -8.84
C LYS A 177 -32.29 38.14 -8.75
N ASN A 178 -31.21 38.92 -8.79
CA ASN A 178 -31.21 40.38 -8.69
C ASN A 178 -30.83 41.09 -10.02
N CYS A 179 -30.88 40.39 -11.15
CA CYS A 179 -30.80 40.99 -12.49
C CYS A 179 -32.15 40.86 -13.22
#